data_AF-A0A843H674-F1
#
_entry.id   AF-A0A843H674-F1
#
_cell.length_a   1.000
_cell.length_b   1.000
_cell.length_c   1.000
_cell.angle_alpha   90.00
_cell.angle_beta   90.00
_cell.angle_gamma   90.00
#
_symmetry.space_group_name_H-M   'P 1'
#
loop_
_entity.id
_entity.type
_entity.pdbx_description
1 polymer ?
#
loop_
_entity_poly.entity_id
_entity_poly.type
_entity_poly.pdbx_seq_one_letter_code
_entity_poly.pdbx_strand_id
1 'polypeptide(L)'
;MLIKINGEDVDIPEGSTIKEAIEISNAPYKKGSIVCLIKGESEIQSNILKYKIKTPKGSILIELEVSEKSQPLTDFFKENYSQFISNNVRWETSNEVAIGPVSSNFEPSHDEFAYFDNEVLISLSGFSAEATHIIFVKDDHKNVYGVPKYSDRGVFARVIGGRKTLFSLTDDDEILAIEPVIERSTVKDSTGGSNLDEVLEEGNQLFTYVLFEPNFNSPKSVEHLFSLIRNNKIEVSFESNSFVGFYELTGLTKEKEEITERKRGTVTLRNDGFGKGRVYIYREDRVRAETHTNLATVKQGMELFDIAKEGDVITVRSSPDRIMLMMMTQKEAEEKLK
;
A
#
# COMPACT_ATOMS: atom_id res chain seq x y z
N MET A 1 -6.97 -0.12 23.64
CA MET A 1 -6.48 0.66 22.48
C MET A 1 -7.51 0.57 21.38
N LEU A 2 -7.79 1.69 20.73
CA LEU A 2 -8.84 1.76 19.72
C LEU A 2 -8.26 1.42 18.33
N ILE A 3 -8.84 0.42 17.68
CA ILE A 3 -8.49 0.02 16.31
C ILE A 3 -9.76 -0.13 15.47
N LYS A 4 -9.61 -0.26 14.15
CA LYS A 4 -10.72 -0.60 13.25
C LYS A 4 -10.62 -2.05 12.80
N ILE A 5 -11.70 -2.83 12.92
CA ILE A 5 -11.78 -4.18 12.38
C ILE A 5 -12.93 -4.24 11.38
N ASN A 6 -12.63 -4.53 10.12
CA ASN A 6 -13.59 -4.54 9.00
C ASN A 6 -14.39 -3.22 8.85
N GLY A 7 -13.80 -2.10 9.27
CA GLY A 7 -14.41 -0.76 9.22
C GLY A 7 -15.14 -0.34 10.49
N GLU A 8 -15.26 -1.20 11.50
CA GLU A 8 -15.89 -0.90 12.79
C GLU A 8 -14.85 -0.60 13.87
N ASP A 9 -15.09 0.40 14.71
CA ASP A 9 -14.21 0.74 15.83
C ASP A 9 -14.35 -0.31 16.95
N VAL A 10 -13.22 -0.89 17.39
CA VAL A 10 -13.16 -1.92 18.42
C VAL A 10 -12.07 -1.56 19.43
N ASP A 11 -12.43 -1.59 20.72
CA ASP A 11 -11.46 -1.45 21.81
C ASP A 11 -10.92 -2.83 22.20
N ILE A 12 -9.60 -2.99 22.11
CA ILE A 12 -8.89 -4.23 22.46
C ILE A 12 -7.76 -3.93 23.46
N PRO A 13 -7.32 -4.91 24.27
CA PRO A 13 -6.18 -4.73 25.17
C PRO A 13 -4.91 -4.28 24.43
N GLU A 14 -4.09 -3.45 25.08
CA GLU A 14 -2.77 -3.09 24.54
C GLU A 14 -1.87 -4.32 24.42
N GLY A 15 -1.08 -4.39 23.35
CA GLY A 15 -0.22 -5.54 23.06
C GLY A 15 -0.96 -6.75 22.48
N SER A 16 -2.28 -6.63 22.20
CA SER A 16 -3.02 -7.71 21.57
C SER A 16 -2.54 -8.01 20.15
N THR A 17 -2.55 -9.29 19.80
CA THR A 17 -2.18 -9.77 18.46
C THR A 17 -3.36 -9.70 17.49
N ILE A 18 -3.09 -9.80 16.18
CA ILE A 18 -4.12 -9.97 15.15
C ILE A 18 -5.07 -11.13 15.52
N LYS A 19 -4.53 -12.25 16.00
CA LYS A 19 -5.33 -13.41 16.41
C LYS A 19 -6.32 -13.05 17.54
N GLU A 20 -5.84 -12.40 18.58
CA GLU A 20 -6.67 -11.99 19.72
C GLU A 20 -7.73 -10.98 19.29
N ALA A 21 -7.38 -10.02 18.43
CA ALA A 21 -8.33 -9.05 17.90
C ALA A 21 -9.47 -9.72 17.11
N ILE A 22 -9.17 -10.73 16.29
CA ILE A 22 -10.17 -11.52 15.57
C ILE A 22 -11.09 -12.26 16.56
N GLU A 23 -10.52 -12.85 17.62
CA GLU A 23 -11.27 -13.58 18.65
C GLU A 23 -12.18 -12.65 19.47
N ILE A 24 -11.67 -11.50 19.91
CA ILE A 24 -12.41 -10.50 20.71
C ILE A 24 -13.58 -9.91 19.91
N SER A 25 -13.34 -9.55 18.65
CA SER A 25 -14.37 -8.95 17.78
C SER A 25 -15.30 -9.96 17.13
N ASN A 26 -15.03 -11.27 17.29
CA ASN A 26 -15.69 -12.34 16.54
C ASN A 26 -15.69 -12.08 15.02
N ALA A 27 -14.61 -11.47 14.52
CA ALA A 27 -14.48 -11.07 13.13
C ALA A 27 -14.46 -12.31 12.21
N PRO A 28 -15.11 -12.27 11.04
CA PRO A 28 -15.09 -13.38 10.11
C PRO A 28 -13.67 -13.70 9.65
N TYR A 29 -13.22 -14.92 9.90
CA TYR A 29 -11.92 -15.41 9.43
C TYR A 29 -11.95 -16.92 9.19
N LYS A 30 -11.30 -17.38 8.14
CA LYS A 30 -11.06 -18.80 7.85
C LYS A 30 -9.57 -19.07 7.83
N LYS A 31 -9.15 -20.10 8.60
CA LYS A 31 -7.75 -20.52 8.70
C LYS A 31 -7.11 -20.70 7.32
N GLY A 32 -5.89 -20.16 7.18
CA GLY A 32 -5.12 -20.15 5.95
C GLY A 32 -5.47 -19.01 5.01
N SER A 33 -6.36 -18.09 5.40
CA SER A 33 -6.63 -16.89 4.63
C SER A 33 -5.65 -15.76 4.96
N ILE A 34 -5.42 -14.88 3.99
CA ILE A 34 -4.74 -13.62 4.23
C ILE A 34 -5.65 -12.66 5.03
N VAL A 35 -5.04 -11.77 5.80
CA VAL A 35 -5.63 -10.57 6.40
C VAL A 35 -4.87 -9.35 5.89
N CYS A 36 -5.52 -8.19 5.90
CA CYS A 36 -4.88 -6.92 5.59
C CYS A 36 -4.80 -6.08 6.86
N LEU A 37 -3.59 -5.73 7.26
CA LEU A 37 -3.35 -4.75 8.32
C LEU A 37 -2.89 -3.44 7.66
N ILE A 38 -3.65 -2.38 7.89
CA ILE A 38 -3.26 -1.01 7.58
C ILE A 38 -2.86 -0.36 8.90
N LYS A 39 -1.58 -0.02 9.02
CA LYS A 39 -1.03 0.64 10.20
C LYS A 39 -1.71 1.99 10.47
N GLY A 40 -1.80 2.42 11.72
CA GLY A 40 -2.43 3.68 12.10
C GLY A 40 -1.64 4.91 11.62
N GLU A 41 -2.23 6.10 11.56
CA GLU A 41 -1.54 7.31 11.05
C GLU A 41 -0.23 7.64 11.80
N SER A 42 -0.19 7.43 13.12
CA SER A 42 1.01 7.60 13.95
C SER A 42 2.10 6.59 13.60
N GLU A 43 1.74 5.33 13.42
CA GLU A 43 2.64 4.25 13.02
C GLU A 43 3.06 4.36 11.54
N ILE A 44 2.20 4.91 10.68
CA ILE A 44 2.53 5.28 9.30
C ILE A 44 3.57 6.40 9.32
N GLN A 45 3.37 7.48 10.09
CA GLN A 45 4.34 8.58 10.18
C GLN A 45 5.72 8.12 10.65
N SER A 46 5.78 7.24 11.65
CA SER A 46 7.06 6.69 12.11
C SER A 46 7.70 5.76 11.08
N ASN A 47 6.92 4.98 10.32
CA ASN A 47 7.41 4.04 9.31
C ASN A 47 7.48 4.56 7.86
N ILE A 48 7.12 5.83 7.59
CA ILE A 48 7.28 6.39 6.25
C ILE A 48 8.79 6.48 5.95
N LEU A 49 9.22 5.65 5.01
CA LEU A 49 10.58 5.66 4.48
C LEU A 49 10.68 6.37 3.13
N LYS A 50 9.56 6.63 2.43
CA LYS A 50 9.61 7.20 1.08
C LYS A 50 8.92 8.54 1.00
N TYR A 51 9.55 9.48 0.30
CA TYR A 51 9.02 10.81 0.08
C TYR A 51 9.13 11.20 -1.39
N LYS A 52 8.04 11.77 -1.92
CA LYS A 52 7.98 12.33 -3.26
C LYS A 52 8.10 13.83 -3.19
N ILE A 53 9.18 14.36 -3.76
CA ILE A 53 9.46 15.79 -3.86
C ILE A 53 8.97 16.26 -5.23
N LYS A 54 8.07 17.24 -5.26
CA LYS A 54 7.52 17.83 -6.48
C LYS A 54 8.21 19.15 -6.78
N THR A 55 8.58 19.31 -8.05
CA THR A 55 9.27 20.49 -8.59
C THR A 55 8.61 20.89 -9.91
N PRO A 56 8.86 22.11 -10.44
CA PRO A 56 8.38 22.51 -11.76
C PRO A 56 8.83 21.58 -12.90
N LYS A 57 9.95 20.87 -12.74
CA LYS A 57 10.51 19.95 -13.75
C LYS A 57 10.00 18.51 -13.63
N GLY A 58 9.21 18.19 -12.61
CA GLY A 58 8.69 16.85 -12.34
C GLY A 58 8.86 16.43 -10.88
N SER A 59 8.80 15.13 -10.61
CA SER A 59 9.00 14.58 -9.26
C SER A 59 10.31 13.83 -9.10
N ILE A 60 10.84 13.88 -7.87
CA ILE A 60 11.96 13.08 -7.38
C ILE A 60 11.43 12.20 -6.24
N LEU A 61 11.81 10.93 -6.21
CA LEU A 61 11.42 9.99 -5.16
C LEU A 61 12.68 9.64 -4.35
N ILE A 62 12.61 9.86 -3.05
CA ILE A 62 13.67 9.47 -2.11
C ILE A 62 13.21 8.36 -1.17
N GLU A 63 14.16 7.54 -0.72
CA GLU A 63 14.00 6.53 0.31
C GLU A 63 14.98 6.83 1.46
N LEU A 64 14.48 6.92 2.68
CA LEU A 64 15.23 7.23 3.90
C LEU A 64 16.08 6.03 4.33
N GLU A 65 17.31 6.30 4.77
CA GLU A 65 18.26 5.31 5.27
C GLU A 65 17.88 4.84 6.68
N VAL A 66 17.87 3.52 6.89
CA VAL A 66 17.51 2.90 8.17
C VAL A 66 18.79 2.39 8.86
N SER A 67 19.37 3.23 9.71
CA SER A 67 20.52 2.88 10.55
C SER A 67 20.56 3.75 11.80
N GLU A 68 21.20 3.27 12.88
CA GLU A 68 21.38 4.06 14.12
C GLU A 68 22.05 5.42 13.85
N LYS A 69 22.93 5.50 12.85
CA LYS A 69 23.66 6.72 12.49
C LYS A 69 22.84 7.71 11.67
N SER A 70 21.95 7.20 10.80
CA SER A 70 21.06 8.05 9.98
C SER A 70 19.81 8.48 10.73
N GLN A 71 19.42 7.76 11.79
CA GLN A 71 18.18 7.98 12.54
C GLN A 71 17.96 9.45 12.95
N PRO A 72 18.93 10.17 13.55
CA PRO A 72 18.68 11.56 13.94
C PRO A 72 18.46 12.50 12.74
N LEU A 73 19.03 12.15 11.58
CA LEU A 73 18.87 12.92 10.34
C LEU A 73 17.53 12.65 9.67
N THR A 74 17.09 11.38 9.66
CA THR A 74 15.79 11.00 9.13
C THR A 74 14.67 11.56 10.00
N ASP A 75 14.82 11.57 11.32
CA ASP A 75 13.87 12.18 12.26
C ASP A 75 13.77 13.70 12.01
N PHE A 76 14.92 14.39 11.91
CA PHE A 76 14.92 15.80 11.53
C PHE A 76 14.20 16.06 10.20
N PHE A 77 14.46 15.24 9.18
CA PHE A 77 13.77 15.40 7.90
C PHE A 77 12.26 15.17 8.05
N LYS A 78 11.82 14.12 8.76
CA LYS A 78 10.39 13.84 8.99
C LYS A 78 9.68 14.96 9.74
N GLU A 79 10.33 15.58 10.70
CA GLU A 79 9.76 16.67 11.49
C GLU A 79 9.75 18.02 10.73
N ASN A 80 10.71 18.22 9.81
CA ASN A 80 10.97 19.53 9.22
C ASN A 80 10.80 19.60 7.69
N TYR A 81 10.44 18.52 6.99
CA TYR A 81 10.33 18.53 5.52
C TYR A 81 9.36 19.60 5.00
N SER A 82 8.33 19.95 5.78
CA SER A 82 7.38 21.00 5.45
C SER A 82 8.03 22.38 5.32
N GLN A 83 9.12 22.63 6.05
CA GLN A 83 9.89 23.88 5.97
C GLN A 83 10.74 23.98 4.70
N PHE A 84 10.99 22.86 4.01
CA PHE A 84 11.65 22.86 2.70
C PHE A 84 10.69 23.16 1.55
N ILE A 85 9.38 23.18 1.80
CA ILE A 85 8.38 23.55 0.78
C ILE A 85 8.45 25.05 0.55
N SER A 86 8.39 25.47 -0.71
CA SER A 86 8.59 26.86 -1.18
C SER A 86 10.02 27.41 -1.00
N ASN A 87 10.97 26.58 -0.56
CA ASN A 87 12.38 26.92 -0.66
C ASN A 87 12.86 26.70 -2.11
N ASN A 88 13.83 27.52 -2.52
CA ASN A 88 14.46 27.41 -3.83
C ASN A 88 15.59 26.38 -3.80
N VAL A 89 15.97 25.92 -4.98
CA VAL A 89 17.29 25.32 -5.20
C VAL A 89 18.33 26.40 -4.91
N ARG A 90 19.10 26.21 -3.83
CA ARG A 90 20.08 27.21 -3.37
C ARG A 90 21.29 27.26 -4.29
N TRP A 91 21.73 26.10 -4.77
CA TRP A 91 22.75 25.97 -5.80
C TRP A 91 22.61 24.64 -6.53
N GLU A 92 23.13 24.63 -7.74
CA GLU A 92 23.28 23.46 -8.58
C GLU A 92 24.71 23.43 -9.14
N THR A 93 25.27 22.24 -9.27
CA THR A 93 26.53 22.00 -9.99
C THR A 93 26.42 20.72 -10.82
N SER A 94 27.52 20.35 -11.49
CA SER A 94 27.64 19.02 -12.09
C SER A 94 27.45 17.90 -11.07
N ASN A 95 27.92 18.10 -9.83
CA ASN A 95 28.03 17.06 -8.82
C ASN A 95 26.80 16.98 -7.91
N GLU A 96 25.99 18.03 -7.81
CA GLU A 96 24.93 18.10 -6.81
C GLU A 96 23.87 19.17 -7.06
N VAL A 97 22.77 19.07 -6.32
CA VAL A 97 21.72 20.09 -6.20
C VAL A 97 21.38 20.25 -4.72
N ALA A 98 21.31 21.48 -4.23
CA ALA A 98 21.01 21.75 -2.83
C ALA A 98 19.73 22.56 -2.65
N ILE A 99 18.94 22.20 -1.65
CA ILE A 99 17.62 22.78 -1.35
C ILE A 99 17.61 23.28 0.10
N GLY A 100 17.08 24.49 0.31
CA GLY A 100 17.02 25.14 1.61
C GLY A 100 17.22 26.67 1.50
N PRO A 101 17.59 27.36 2.59
CA PRO A 101 17.96 26.82 3.91
C PRO A 101 16.77 26.57 4.84
N VAL A 102 16.99 25.74 5.86
CA VAL A 102 16.19 25.65 7.09
C VAL A 102 17.09 25.71 8.32
N SER A 103 16.52 25.96 9.49
CA SER A 103 17.25 25.91 10.75
C SER A 103 17.27 24.49 11.34
N SER A 104 18.40 24.10 11.93
CA SER A 104 18.56 22.86 12.69
C SER A 104 19.28 23.13 14.02
N ASN A 105 19.43 22.09 14.85
CA ASN A 105 20.18 22.14 16.12
C ASN A 105 21.47 21.30 16.05
N PHE A 106 21.96 21.00 14.85
CA PHE A 106 23.12 20.14 14.66
C PHE A 106 24.43 20.92 14.80
N GLU A 107 25.48 20.22 15.27
CA GLU A 107 26.84 20.74 15.22
C GLU A 107 27.52 20.31 13.92
N PRO A 108 28.12 21.23 13.14
CA PRO A 108 28.76 20.90 11.89
C PRO A 108 30.14 20.26 12.10
N SER A 109 30.46 19.26 11.27
CA SER A 109 31.82 18.73 11.11
C SER A 109 32.63 19.58 10.13
N HIS A 110 33.96 19.54 10.26
CA HIS A 110 34.90 20.13 9.30
C HIS A 110 35.62 19.08 8.43
N ASP A 111 35.23 17.82 8.58
CA ASP A 111 35.88 16.70 7.89
C ASP A 111 35.46 16.62 6.42
N GLU A 112 36.37 16.11 5.59
CA GLU A 112 36.09 15.80 4.18
C GLU A 112 35.57 14.36 4.07
N PHE A 113 34.51 14.18 3.30
CA PHE A 113 33.92 12.87 3.04
C PHE A 113 33.78 12.58 1.55
N ALA A 114 33.73 11.29 1.20
CA ALA A 114 33.36 10.84 -0.13
C ALA A 114 31.85 10.64 -0.21
N TYR A 115 31.27 11.07 -1.33
CA TYR A 115 29.84 11.02 -1.62
C TYR A 115 29.62 10.28 -2.93
N PHE A 116 28.56 9.49 -2.96
CA PHE A 116 28.23 8.65 -4.10
C PHE A 116 26.92 9.07 -4.74
N ASP A 117 26.84 8.83 -6.04
CA ASP A 117 25.65 9.08 -6.85
C ASP A 117 24.37 8.53 -6.20
N ASN A 118 23.31 9.34 -6.27
CA ASN A 118 22.00 9.14 -5.67
C ASN A 118 21.96 9.22 -4.14
N GLU A 119 23.06 9.49 -3.43
CA GLU A 119 22.99 9.80 -2.00
C GLU A 119 22.33 11.18 -1.76
N VAL A 120 21.61 11.29 -0.65
CA VAL A 120 20.99 12.53 -0.19
C VAL A 120 21.45 12.78 1.24
N LEU A 121 22.01 13.97 1.48
CA LEU A 121 22.62 14.31 2.77
C LEU A 121 22.08 15.62 3.35
N ILE A 122 22.24 15.77 4.67
CA ILE A 122 22.05 17.02 5.40
C ILE A 122 23.40 17.74 5.49
N SER A 123 23.43 19.01 5.08
CA SER A 123 24.59 19.90 5.13
C SER A 123 24.28 21.14 5.96
N LEU A 124 25.20 21.55 6.85
CA LEU A 124 25.16 22.86 7.50
C LEU A 124 26.15 23.77 6.77
N SER A 125 25.69 24.37 5.69
CA SER A 125 26.53 25.17 4.80
C SER A 125 27.09 26.39 5.52
N GLY A 126 28.36 26.69 5.30
CA GLY A 126 29.06 27.74 6.05
C GLY A 126 29.25 27.42 7.54
N PHE A 127 29.10 26.15 7.93
CA PHE A 127 29.23 25.68 9.32
C PHE A 127 28.24 26.37 10.27
N SER A 128 27.02 26.65 9.79
CA SER A 128 25.94 27.27 10.57
C SER A 128 24.70 26.38 10.59
N ALA A 129 24.16 26.17 11.79
CA ALA A 129 22.90 25.43 11.98
C ALA A 129 21.68 26.17 11.40
N GLU A 130 21.78 27.48 11.19
CA GLU A 130 20.76 28.29 10.52
C GLU A 130 20.74 28.09 8.99
N ALA A 131 21.79 27.47 8.43
CA ALA A 131 21.97 27.26 6.99
C ALA A 131 21.98 25.75 6.65
N THR A 132 20.95 25.04 7.11
CA THR A 132 20.81 23.60 6.87
C THR A 132 20.16 23.36 5.51
N HIS A 133 20.79 22.54 4.67
CA HIS A 133 20.34 22.19 3.33
C HIS A 133 20.23 20.68 3.18
N ILE A 134 19.36 20.26 2.26
CA ILE A 134 19.37 18.90 1.71
C ILE A 134 20.15 18.95 0.40
N ILE A 135 21.20 18.14 0.29
CA ILE A 135 22.01 18.02 -0.92
C ILE A 135 21.72 16.68 -1.57
N PHE A 136 21.39 16.71 -2.85
CA PHE A 136 21.22 15.56 -3.73
C PHE A 136 22.49 15.38 -4.55
N VAL A 137 23.16 14.25 -4.37
CA VAL A 137 24.39 13.92 -5.09
C VAL A 137 24.04 13.39 -6.49
N LYS A 138 24.59 14.05 -7.52
CA LYS A 138 24.43 13.68 -8.94
C LYS A 138 25.55 12.79 -9.46
N ASP A 139 26.78 13.00 -8.97
CA ASP A 139 27.99 12.28 -9.38
C ASP A 139 28.95 12.10 -8.18
N ASP A 140 29.75 11.04 -8.22
CA ASP A 140 30.71 10.71 -7.15
C ASP A 140 31.77 11.81 -6.97
N HIS A 141 31.98 12.26 -5.74
CA HIS A 141 32.96 13.30 -5.43
C HIS A 141 33.37 13.30 -3.95
N LYS A 142 34.32 14.18 -3.60
CA LYS A 142 34.69 14.48 -2.22
C LYS A 142 34.47 15.94 -1.92
N ASN A 143 33.96 16.26 -0.73
CA ASN A 143 33.79 17.64 -0.30
C ASN A 143 33.66 17.76 1.22
N VAL A 144 33.71 19.00 1.71
CA VAL A 144 33.43 19.39 3.10
C VAL A 144 32.08 20.12 3.12
N TYR A 145 31.01 19.41 3.50
CA TYR A 145 29.64 19.96 3.53
C TYR A 145 29.17 20.45 4.90
N GLY A 146 30.01 20.45 5.93
CA GLY A 146 29.53 20.84 7.26
C GLY A 146 28.49 19.89 7.82
N VAL A 147 28.57 18.59 7.52
CA VAL A 147 27.54 17.61 7.92
C VAL A 147 27.45 17.48 9.45
N PRO A 148 26.30 17.06 10.02
CA PRO A 148 26.18 16.87 11.46
C PRO A 148 27.26 15.95 12.03
N LYS A 149 28.00 16.41 13.05
CA LYS A 149 29.23 15.78 13.55
C LYS A 149 29.07 14.36 14.09
N TYR A 150 27.88 14.02 14.60
CA TYR A 150 27.56 12.67 15.07
C TYR A 150 27.19 11.71 13.92
N SER A 151 26.98 12.24 12.71
CA SER A 151 26.77 11.45 11.51
C SER A 151 28.09 11.23 10.79
N ASP A 152 28.31 10.03 10.23
CA ASP A 152 29.57 9.76 9.52
C ASP A 152 29.72 10.66 8.28
N ARG A 153 28.66 10.81 7.47
CA ARG A 153 28.72 11.55 6.19
C ARG A 153 27.50 12.43 5.95
N GLY A 154 26.61 12.60 6.92
CA GLY A 154 25.35 13.34 6.75
C GLY A 154 24.30 12.68 5.84
N VAL A 155 24.58 11.51 5.28
CA VAL A 155 23.66 10.79 4.37
C VAL A 155 22.48 10.25 5.17
N PHE A 156 21.27 10.57 4.74
CA PHE A 156 20.02 10.15 5.40
C PHE A 156 19.00 9.54 4.44
N ALA A 157 19.22 9.63 3.13
CA ALA A 157 18.33 9.08 2.12
C ALA A 157 19.06 8.78 0.80
N ARG A 158 18.36 8.11 -0.11
CA ARG A 158 18.78 7.89 -1.50
C ARG A 158 17.70 8.26 -2.49
N VAL A 159 18.09 8.73 -3.67
CA VAL A 159 17.18 8.90 -4.81
C VAL A 159 16.89 7.54 -5.44
N ILE A 160 15.63 7.12 -5.40
CA ILE A 160 15.15 5.87 -5.99
C ILE A 160 14.29 6.09 -7.25
N GLY A 161 13.99 7.34 -7.59
CA GLY A 161 13.25 7.70 -8.80
C GLY A 161 13.35 9.18 -9.14
N GLY A 162 13.10 9.52 -10.41
CA GLY A 162 13.11 10.92 -10.86
C GLY A 162 14.50 11.52 -11.09
N ARG A 163 15.54 10.69 -11.30
CA ARG A 163 16.91 11.15 -11.55
C ARG A 163 17.01 12.15 -12.71
N LYS A 164 16.31 11.92 -13.82
CA LYS A 164 16.29 12.87 -14.95
C LYS A 164 15.76 14.25 -14.53
N THR A 165 14.75 14.27 -13.64
CA THR A 165 14.21 15.51 -13.06
C THR A 165 15.30 16.23 -12.26
N LEU A 166 15.99 15.51 -11.37
CA LEU A 166 17.08 16.05 -10.55
C LEU A 166 18.17 16.72 -11.41
N PHE A 167 18.57 16.09 -12.51
CA PHE A 167 19.58 16.64 -13.42
C PHE A 167 19.11 17.87 -14.22
N SER A 168 17.81 18.14 -14.24
CA SER A 168 17.22 19.28 -14.94
C SER A 168 16.85 20.46 -14.04
N LEU A 169 17.05 20.31 -12.72
CA LEU A 169 16.83 21.40 -11.77
C LEU A 169 17.91 22.47 -11.92
N THR A 170 17.49 23.71 -11.72
CA THR A 170 18.31 24.93 -11.73
C THR A 170 18.05 25.72 -10.46
N ASP A 171 18.90 26.70 -10.14
CA ASP A 171 18.73 27.61 -8.99
C ASP A 171 17.49 28.51 -9.06
N ASP A 172 16.85 28.60 -10.23
CA ASP A 172 15.55 29.25 -10.43
C ASP A 172 14.34 28.37 -10.03
N ASP A 173 14.53 27.07 -9.76
CA ASP A 173 13.45 26.16 -9.42
C ASP A 173 13.15 26.14 -7.90
N GLU A 174 11.87 25.96 -7.56
CA GLU A 174 11.40 25.84 -6.17
C GLU A 174 10.85 24.44 -5.87
N ILE A 175 10.70 24.13 -4.58
CA ILE A 175 10.02 22.92 -4.12
C ILE A 175 8.53 23.19 -3.96
N LEU A 176 7.73 22.59 -4.82
CA LEU A 176 6.27 22.76 -4.83
C LEU A 176 5.59 21.97 -3.71
N ALA A 177 6.06 20.76 -3.41
CA ALA A 177 5.53 19.92 -2.34
C ALA A 177 6.51 18.79 -1.99
N ILE A 178 6.39 18.28 -0.76
CA ILE A 178 7.03 17.03 -0.33
C ILE A 178 5.92 16.17 0.28
N GLU A 179 5.69 15.00 -0.32
CA GLU A 179 4.58 14.11 0.05
C GLU A 179 5.12 12.76 0.54
N PRO A 180 4.71 12.30 1.73
CA PRO A 180 5.02 10.94 2.16
C PRO A 180 4.36 9.92 1.23
N VAL A 181 5.08 8.85 0.89
CA VAL A 181 4.56 7.74 0.10
C VAL A 181 4.20 6.61 1.05
N ILE A 182 2.91 6.45 1.31
CA ILE A 182 2.38 5.39 2.17
C ILE A 182 2.46 4.07 1.40
N GLU A 183 3.38 3.20 1.80
CA GLU A 183 3.38 1.82 1.34
C GLU A 183 2.36 1.02 2.13
N ARG A 184 1.42 0.39 1.43
CA ARG A 184 0.49 -0.56 2.03
C ARG A 184 1.24 -1.86 2.30
N SER A 185 1.57 -2.15 3.55
CA SER A 185 2.26 -3.39 3.92
C SER A 185 1.30 -4.59 3.87
N THR A 186 1.81 -5.73 3.40
CA THR A 186 1.15 -7.03 3.54
C THR A 186 1.73 -7.70 4.78
N VAL A 187 0.90 -8.12 5.73
CA VAL A 187 1.33 -9.03 6.80
C VAL A 187 1.26 -10.45 6.23
N LYS A 188 2.39 -10.96 5.74
CA LYS A 188 2.51 -12.34 5.23
C LYS A 188 3.59 -13.10 5.96
N ASP A 189 3.26 -14.31 6.38
CA ASP A 189 4.25 -15.31 6.75
C ASP A 189 4.82 -15.99 5.48
N SER A 190 6.06 -16.45 5.62
CA SER A 190 6.88 -17.26 4.71
C SER A 190 6.22 -18.53 4.16
N THR A 191 5.05 -18.93 4.68
CA THR A 191 4.32 -20.16 4.30
C THR A 191 2.95 -19.92 3.61
N GLY A 192 2.64 -18.68 3.21
CA GLY A 192 1.41 -18.40 2.44
C GLY A 192 0.15 -18.20 3.29
N GLY A 193 0.30 -17.97 4.60
CA GLY A 193 -0.74 -17.52 5.52
C GLY A 193 -0.39 -16.18 6.16
N SER A 194 -1.36 -15.53 6.80
CA SER A 194 -1.10 -14.31 7.59
C SER A 194 -0.31 -14.62 8.86
N ASN A 195 0.64 -13.76 9.21
CA ASN A 195 1.23 -13.78 10.55
C ASN A 195 0.21 -13.24 11.57
N LEU A 196 -0.56 -14.12 12.19
CA LEU A 196 -1.59 -13.72 13.15
C LEU A 196 -1.01 -13.31 14.52
N ASP A 197 0.29 -13.53 14.74
CA ASP A 197 0.98 -13.20 15.98
C ASP A 197 1.57 -11.77 15.97
N GLU A 198 1.38 -11.02 14.88
CA GLU A 198 1.74 -9.60 14.82
C GLU A 198 0.94 -8.82 15.85
N VAL A 199 1.65 -8.02 16.65
CA VAL A 199 1.08 -7.16 17.70
C VAL A 199 0.49 -5.93 17.04
N LEU A 200 -0.73 -5.59 17.44
CA LEU A 200 -1.45 -4.43 16.94
C LEU A 200 -1.07 -3.18 17.73
N GLU A 201 -1.12 -2.04 17.05
CA GLU A 201 -0.95 -0.72 17.65
C GLU A 201 -2.23 0.11 17.55
N GLU A 202 -2.33 1.16 18.37
CA GLU A 202 -3.46 2.08 18.33
C GLU A 202 -3.63 2.71 16.94
N GLY A 203 -4.88 2.80 16.47
CA GLY A 203 -5.22 3.34 15.16
C GLY A 203 -5.02 2.37 13.98
N ASN A 204 -4.55 1.14 14.22
CA ASN A 204 -4.50 0.09 13.20
C ASN A 204 -5.88 -0.20 12.59
N GLN A 205 -5.92 -0.62 11.34
CA GLN A 205 -7.12 -1.12 10.65
C GLN A 205 -6.88 -2.52 10.13
N LEU A 206 -7.67 -3.48 10.60
CA LEU A 206 -7.59 -4.89 10.25
C LEU A 206 -8.78 -5.30 9.38
N PHE A 207 -8.52 -5.85 8.20
CA PHE A 207 -9.54 -6.47 7.33
C PHE A 207 -9.33 -7.98 7.30
N THR A 208 -10.36 -8.72 7.67
CA THR A 208 -10.29 -10.18 7.87
C THR A 208 -11.09 -10.95 6.82
N TYR A 209 -12.03 -10.28 6.15
CA TYR A 209 -12.85 -10.88 5.09
C TYR A 209 -13.32 -9.86 4.05
N VAL A 210 -13.79 -10.38 2.93
CA VAL A 210 -14.48 -9.63 1.88
C VAL A 210 -15.98 -9.89 1.94
N LEU A 211 -16.79 -8.84 1.85
CA LEU A 211 -18.23 -8.95 1.63
C LEU A 211 -18.57 -8.66 0.16
N PHE A 212 -19.16 -9.64 -0.52
CA PHE A 212 -19.75 -9.46 -1.85
C PHE A 212 -21.23 -9.06 -1.74
N GLU A 213 -21.65 -8.11 -2.57
CA GLU A 213 -23.06 -7.89 -2.92
C GLU A 213 -23.30 -8.49 -4.31
N PRO A 214 -23.98 -9.65 -4.41
CA PRO A 214 -24.36 -10.25 -5.69
C PRO A 214 -25.24 -9.34 -6.53
N ASN A 215 -25.06 -9.39 -7.85
CA ASN A 215 -25.86 -8.65 -8.80
C ASN A 215 -27.15 -9.37 -9.15
N PHE A 216 -28.29 -8.86 -8.68
CA PHE A 216 -29.61 -9.41 -8.96
C PHE A 216 -30.03 -9.34 -10.44
N ASN A 217 -29.38 -8.50 -11.26
CA ASN A 217 -29.62 -8.42 -12.70
C ASN A 217 -28.86 -9.50 -13.50
N SER A 218 -27.97 -10.25 -12.85
CA SER A 218 -27.19 -11.35 -13.46
C SER A 218 -27.27 -12.65 -12.65
N PRO A 219 -28.48 -13.14 -12.31
CA PRO A 219 -28.64 -14.25 -11.37
C PRO A 219 -28.01 -15.57 -11.87
N LYS A 220 -28.01 -15.83 -13.19
CA LYS A 220 -27.41 -17.06 -13.72
C LYS A 220 -25.89 -17.03 -13.64
N SER A 221 -25.30 -15.86 -13.81
CA SER A 221 -23.85 -15.64 -13.77
C SER A 221 -23.33 -15.52 -12.35
N VAL A 222 -24.14 -15.01 -11.41
CA VAL A 222 -23.83 -15.00 -9.97
C VAL A 222 -23.52 -16.41 -9.43
N GLU A 223 -24.25 -17.43 -9.88
CA GLU A 223 -23.98 -18.83 -9.49
C GLU A 223 -22.56 -19.29 -9.89
N HIS A 224 -21.98 -18.67 -10.92
CA HIS A 224 -20.60 -18.93 -11.32
C HIS A 224 -19.60 -18.41 -10.29
N LEU A 225 -19.83 -17.22 -9.73
CA LEU A 225 -19.04 -16.69 -8.60
C LEU A 225 -19.18 -17.59 -7.38
N PHE A 226 -20.40 -17.98 -7.03
CA PHE A 226 -20.64 -18.88 -5.90
C PHE A 226 -20.00 -20.25 -6.05
N SER A 227 -19.76 -20.71 -7.28
CA SER A 227 -19.06 -21.98 -7.53
C SER A 227 -17.55 -21.90 -7.27
N LEU A 228 -16.97 -20.68 -7.30
CA LEU A 228 -15.57 -20.44 -6.90
C LEU A 228 -15.41 -20.36 -5.38
N ILE A 229 -16.46 -20.03 -4.65
CA ILE A 229 -16.43 -19.88 -3.20
C ILE A 229 -16.60 -21.26 -2.55
N ARG A 230 -15.56 -21.75 -1.88
CA ARG A 230 -15.58 -23.03 -1.16
C ARG A 230 -15.33 -22.81 0.32
N ASN A 231 -16.26 -23.22 1.18
CA ASN A 231 -16.18 -23.05 2.63
C ASN A 231 -15.88 -21.60 3.05
N ASN A 232 -16.53 -20.63 2.40
CA ASN A 232 -16.33 -19.19 2.60
C ASN A 232 -14.90 -18.72 2.31
N LYS A 233 -14.21 -19.40 1.38
CA LYS A 233 -12.89 -19.04 0.90
C LYS A 233 -12.88 -18.96 -0.62
N ILE A 234 -12.03 -18.10 -1.15
CA ILE A 234 -11.72 -18.02 -2.57
C ILE A 234 -10.19 -17.97 -2.74
N GLU A 235 -9.66 -18.64 -3.75
CA GLU A 235 -8.21 -18.75 -4.01
C GLU A 235 -7.84 -17.95 -5.27
N VAL A 236 -6.81 -17.12 -5.15
CA VAL A 236 -6.36 -16.24 -6.23
C VAL A 236 -5.54 -17.04 -7.24
N SER A 237 -6.01 -17.11 -8.48
CA SER A 237 -5.30 -17.82 -9.57
C SER A 237 -4.34 -16.94 -10.35
N PHE A 238 -4.48 -15.61 -10.25
CA PHE A 238 -3.66 -14.65 -10.97
C PHE A 238 -3.81 -13.26 -10.36
N GLU A 239 -2.73 -12.50 -10.36
CA GLU A 239 -2.65 -11.13 -9.89
C GLU A 239 -2.10 -10.20 -10.98
N SER A 240 -2.63 -8.98 -11.00
CA SER A 240 -2.06 -7.86 -11.74
C SER A 240 -2.30 -6.57 -10.97
N ASN A 241 -1.64 -5.49 -11.37
CA ASN A 241 -1.90 -4.18 -10.74
C ASN A 241 -3.37 -3.75 -10.85
N SER A 242 -4.06 -4.14 -11.92
CA SER A 242 -5.42 -3.66 -12.20
C SER A 242 -6.56 -4.60 -11.85
N PHE A 243 -6.28 -5.89 -11.64
CA PHE A 243 -7.28 -6.89 -11.27
C PHE A 243 -6.66 -8.15 -10.67
N VAL A 244 -7.49 -8.90 -9.96
CA VAL A 244 -7.25 -10.27 -9.50
C VAL A 244 -8.12 -11.23 -10.32
N GLY A 245 -7.54 -12.37 -10.73
CA GLY A 245 -8.18 -13.37 -11.59
C GLY A 245 -8.41 -14.70 -10.88
N PHE A 246 -9.55 -15.32 -11.19
CA PHE A 246 -9.98 -16.62 -10.66
C PHE A 246 -10.28 -17.55 -11.84
N TYR A 247 -9.43 -18.55 -12.04
CA TYR A 247 -9.35 -19.30 -13.30
C TYR A 247 -9.80 -20.76 -13.20
N GLU A 248 -10.21 -21.24 -12.01
CA GLU A 248 -10.64 -22.63 -11.77
C GLU A 248 -11.73 -23.11 -12.74
N LEU A 249 -12.65 -22.23 -13.13
CA LEU A 249 -13.79 -22.56 -13.99
C LEU A 249 -13.56 -22.19 -15.46
N THR A 250 -12.29 -22.01 -15.87
CA THR A 250 -11.95 -21.73 -17.28
C THR A 250 -12.56 -22.81 -18.19
N GLY A 251 -13.28 -22.37 -19.23
CA GLY A 251 -13.98 -23.25 -20.17
C GLY A 251 -15.47 -23.46 -19.83
N LEU A 252 -15.90 -23.21 -18.59
CA LEU A 252 -17.30 -23.20 -18.19
C LEU A 252 -17.80 -21.76 -18.18
N THR A 253 -18.94 -21.46 -18.79
CA THR A 253 -19.45 -20.09 -18.81
C THR A 253 -20.97 -20.04 -18.78
N LYS A 254 -21.50 -18.82 -18.69
CA LYS A 254 -22.93 -18.52 -18.66
C LYS A 254 -23.29 -17.62 -19.83
N GLU A 255 -24.57 -17.59 -20.16
CA GLU A 255 -25.10 -16.60 -21.09
C GLU A 255 -24.79 -15.19 -20.59
N LYS A 256 -24.64 -14.26 -21.53
CA LYS A 256 -24.38 -12.86 -21.23
C LYS A 256 -25.58 -12.24 -20.53
N GLU A 257 -25.35 -11.63 -19.36
CA GLU A 257 -26.35 -10.86 -18.62
C GLU A 257 -25.91 -9.39 -18.53
N GLU A 258 -26.16 -8.70 -17.41
CA GLU A 258 -25.86 -7.28 -17.28
C GLU A 258 -24.37 -6.98 -17.46
N ILE A 259 -24.06 -5.96 -18.26
CA ILE A 259 -22.70 -5.43 -18.41
C ILE A 259 -22.67 -4.01 -17.87
N THR A 260 -21.75 -3.76 -16.96
CA THR A 260 -21.52 -2.45 -16.35
C THR A 260 -20.10 -1.94 -16.63
N GLU A 261 -19.82 -0.71 -16.22
CA GLU A 261 -18.45 -0.23 -16.11
C GLU A 261 -17.67 -1.05 -15.08
N ARG A 262 -16.38 -1.25 -15.32
CA ARG A 262 -15.54 -2.13 -14.49
C ARG A 262 -14.76 -1.26 -13.50
N LYS A 263 -15.49 -0.68 -12.55
CA LYS A 263 -14.91 0.15 -11.48
C LYS A 263 -14.18 -0.72 -10.46
N ARG A 264 -13.29 -0.13 -9.66
CA ARG A 264 -12.67 -0.81 -8.50
C ARG A 264 -13.74 -1.51 -7.65
N GLY A 265 -13.50 -2.78 -7.31
CA GLY A 265 -14.43 -3.63 -6.56
C GLY A 265 -15.50 -4.32 -7.41
N THR A 266 -15.60 -4.06 -8.71
CA THR A 266 -16.52 -4.79 -9.59
C THR A 266 -16.02 -6.21 -9.81
N VAL A 267 -16.92 -7.19 -9.73
CA VAL A 267 -16.65 -8.61 -10.01
C VAL A 267 -17.29 -8.98 -11.34
N THR A 268 -16.53 -9.54 -12.28
CA THR A 268 -17.05 -9.88 -13.61
C THR A 268 -16.69 -11.30 -14.04
N LEU A 269 -17.59 -11.94 -14.78
CA LEU A 269 -17.35 -13.19 -15.50
C LEU A 269 -17.03 -12.85 -16.95
N ARG A 270 -16.01 -13.48 -17.52
CA ARG A 270 -15.82 -13.48 -18.97
C ARG A 270 -16.69 -14.53 -19.65
N ASN A 271 -17.63 -14.08 -20.46
CA ASN A 271 -18.60 -14.95 -21.14
C ASN A 271 -18.06 -15.51 -22.46
N ASP A 272 -17.15 -14.80 -23.12
CA ASP A 272 -16.71 -15.15 -24.49
C ASP A 272 -15.21 -14.89 -24.75
N GLY A 273 -14.69 -15.55 -25.79
CA GLY A 273 -13.31 -15.50 -26.25
C GLY A 273 -12.33 -16.30 -25.40
N PHE A 274 -11.03 -16.02 -25.58
CA PHE A 274 -9.98 -16.70 -24.84
C PHE A 274 -10.10 -16.43 -23.33
N GLY A 275 -10.09 -17.50 -22.53
CA GLY A 275 -10.30 -17.40 -21.09
C GLY A 275 -11.76 -17.24 -20.67
N LYS A 276 -12.73 -17.67 -21.48
CA LYS A 276 -14.13 -17.77 -21.03
C LYS A 276 -14.21 -18.55 -19.72
N GLY A 277 -15.09 -18.12 -18.83
CA GLY A 277 -15.28 -18.75 -17.51
C GLY A 277 -14.41 -18.19 -16.40
N ARG A 278 -13.42 -17.35 -16.74
CA ARG A 278 -12.60 -16.65 -15.75
C ARG A 278 -13.40 -15.55 -15.09
N VAL A 279 -13.21 -15.42 -13.78
CA VAL A 279 -13.78 -14.33 -12.99
C VAL A 279 -12.68 -13.34 -12.64
N TYR A 280 -13.03 -12.06 -12.62
CA TYR A 280 -12.10 -10.95 -12.38
C TYR A 280 -12.67 -10.03 -11.33
N ILE A 281 -11.82 -9.58 -10.40
CA ILE A 281 -12.12 -8.54 -9.42
C ILE A 281 -11.19 -7.37 -9.68
N TYR A 282 -11.75 -6.20 -10.00
CA TYR A 282 -10.95 -5.04 -10.43
C TYR A 282 -10.39 -4.25 -9.26
N ARG A 283 -9.09 -3.94 -9.32
CA ARG A 283 -8.37 -3.05 -8.39
C ARG A 283 -8.38 -1.60 -8.86
N GLU A 284 -8.53 -1.40 -10.17
CA GLU A 284 -8.56 -0.08 -10.81
C GLU A 284 -9.74 0.01 -11.77
N ASP A 285 -10.17 1.24 -12.06
CA ASP A 285 -11.24 1.49 -13.01
C ASP A 285 -10.80 1.11 -14.43
N ARG A 286 -11.66 0.35 -15.11
CA ARG A 286 -11.48 -0.09 -16.49
C ARG A 286 -12.73 0.19 -17.31
N VAL A 287 -12.51 0.42 -18.61
CA VAL A 287 -13.57 0.61 -19.59
C VAL A 287 -14.50 -0.60 -19.66
N ARG A 288 -15.78 -0.39 -19.96
CA ARG A 288 -16.75 -1.45 -20.20
C ARG A 288 -16.25 -2.45 -21.25
N ALA A 289 -16.53 -3.74 -21.04
CA ALA A 289 -16.17 -4.79 -21.99
C ALA A 289 -17.40 -5.66 -22.29
N GLU A 290 -17.77 -5.76 -23.57
CA GLU A 290 -18.97 -6.50 -24.01
C GLU A 290 -18.92 -8.01 -23.76
N THR A 291 -17.73 -8.53 -23.43
CA THR A 291 -17.48 -9.94 -23.12
C THR A 291 -17.55 -10.25 -21.62
N HIS A 292 -17.84 -9.25 -20.78
CA HIS A 292 -17.82 -9.39 -19.32
C HIS A 292 -19.17 -9.09 -18.69
N THR A 293 -19.77 -10.10 -18.06
CA THR A 293 -21.00 -9.94 -17.28
C THR A 293 -20.66 -9.53 -15.84
N ASN A 294 -21.38 -8.55 -15.31
CA ASN A 294 -21.28 -8.11 -13.92
C ASN A 294 -21.90 -9.15 -12.98
N LEU A 295 -21.11 -9.66 -12.03
CA LEU A 295 -21.52 -10.69 -11.08
C LEU A 295 -21.87 -10.11 -9.71
N ALA A 296 -21.04 -9.20 -9.21
CA ALA A 296 -21.15 -8.70 -7.84
C ALA A 296 -20.32 -7.43 -7.70
N THR A 297 -20.51 -6.74 -6.58
CA THR A 297 -19.64 -5.66 -6.12
C THR A 297 -19.05 -6.02 -4.77
N VAL A 298 -17.76 -5.72 -4.55
CA VAL A 298 -17.14 -5.80 -3.24
C VAL A 298 -17.63 -4.63 -2.39
N LYS A 299 -18.35 -4.93 -1.30
CA LYS A 299 -18.88 -3.93 -0.35
C LYS A 299 -17.91 -3.59 0.77
N GLN A 300 -17.17 -4.58 1.25
CA GLN A 300 -16.21 -4.45 2.34
C GLN A 300 -15.00 -5.34 2.07
N GLY A 301 -13.83 -4.94 2.57
CA GLY A 301 -12.60 -5.73 2.48
C GLY A 301 -11.93 -5.69 1.11
N MET A 302 -12.14 -4.64 0.31
CA MET A 302 -11.46 -4.48 -0.99
C MET A 302 -9.93 -4.43 -0.83
N GLU A 303 -9.47 -3.99 0.33
CA GLU A 303 -8.09 -3.93 0.79
C GLU A 303 -7.40 -5.31 0.68
N LEU A 304 -8.13 -6.40 0.95
CA LEU A 304 -7.62 -7.76 0.78
C LEU A 304 -7.31 -8.09 -0.67
N PHE A 305 -8.17 -7.65 -1.61
CA PHE A 305 -7.91 -7.85 -3.03
C PHE A 305 -6.84 -6.92 -3.57
N ASP A 306 -6.63 -5.73 -3.02
CA ASP A 306 -5.56 -4.83 -3.44
C ASP A 306 -4.18 -5.44 -3.19
N ILE A 307 -4.00 -6.18 -2.08
CA ILE A 307 -2.71 -6.75 -1.67
C ILE A 307 -2.51 -8.22 -2.08
N ALA A 308 -3.56 -8.89 -2.54
CA ALA A 308 -3.51 -10.32 -2.86
C ALA A 308 -2.45 -10.66 -3.93
N LYS A 309 -1.84 -11.84 -3.82
CA LYS A 309 -0.91 -12.42 -4.79
C LYS A 309 -1.45 -13.75 -5.29
N GLU A 310 -0.88 -14.28 -6.38
CA GLU A 310 -1.18 -15.63 -6.84
C GLU A 310 -0.99 -16.66 -5.71
N GLY A 311 -1.94 -17.57 -5.55
CA GLY A 311 -1.97 -18.60 -4.51
C GLY A 311 -2.55 -18.15 -3.17
N ASP A 312 -2.84 -16.86 -2.96
CA ASP A 312 -3.46 -16.41 -1.72
C ASP A 312 -4.89 -16.92 -1.59
N VAL A 313 -5.26 -17.28 -0.36
CA VAL A 313 -6.64 -17.63 0.00
C VAL A 313 -7.25 -16.47 0.78
N ILE A 314 -8.49 -16.11 0.47
CA ILE A 314 -9.19 -14.98 1.10
C ILE A 314 -10.49 -15.48 1.71
N THR A 315 -10.79 -15.04 2.94
CA THR A 315 -12.10 -15.27 3.56
C THR A 315 -13.15 -14.38 2.91
N VAL A 316 -14.25 -14.96 2.45
CA VAL A 316 -15.31 -14.24 1.74
C VAL A 316 -16.69 -14.57 2.29
N ARG A 317 -17.60 -13.59 2.23
CA ARG A 317 -19.03 -13.73 2.51
C ARG A 317 -19.84 -13.04 1.42
N SER A 318 -21.13 -13.34 1.36
CA SER A 318 -22.06 -12.70 0.43
C SER A 318 -23.28 -12.18 1.16
N SER A 319 -23.86 -11.08 0.69
CA SER A 319 -25.17 -10.61 1.15
C SER A 319 -26.01 -10.18 -0.05
N PRO A 320 -27.06 -10.94 -0.42
CA PRO A 320 -27.54 -12.16 0.23
C PRO A 320 -26.56 -13.34 0.07
N ASP A 321 -26.64 -14.30 1.00
CA ASP A 321 -25.88 -15.55 0.92
C ASP A 321 -26.49 -16.54 -0.06
N ARG A 322 -25.64 -17.42 -0.61
CA ARG A 322 -26.10 -18.50 -1.50
C ARG A 322 -26.96 -19.51 -0.74
N ILE A 323 -28.20 -19.67 -1.19
CA ILE A 323 -29.07 -20.73 -0.72
C ILE A 323 -28.65 -22.05 -1.37
N MET A 324 -27.99 -22.92 -0.59
CA MET A 324 -27.59 -24.26 -1.03
C MET A 324 -28.28 -25.31 -0.15
N LEU A 325 -29.25 -26.01 -0.75
CA LEU A 325 -30.08 -27.04 -0.10
C LEU A 325 -29.88 -28.43 -0.69
N MET A 326 -29.11 -28.57 -1.79
CA MET A 326 -28.85 -29.90 -2.33
C MET A 326 -28.02 -30.72 -1.35
N MET A 327 -28.29 -32.03 -1.31
CA MET A 327 -27.72 -32.98 -0.36
C MET A 327 -28.17 -32.79 1.09
N MET A 328 -29.16 -31.93 1.36
CA MET A 328 -29.83 -31.83 2.65
C MET A 328 -31.12 -32.65 2.66
N THR A 329 -31.47 -33.20 3.82
CA THR A 329 -32.82 -33.72 4.09
C THR A 329 -33.82 -32.56 4.14
N GLN A 330 -35.11 -32.86 3.98
CA GLN A 330 -36.17 -31.85 4.11
C GLN A 330 -36.10 -31.12 5.47
N LYS A 331 -35.83 -31.86 6.55
CA LYS A 331 -35.73 -31.29 7.90
C LYS A 331 -34.57 -30.29 8.01
N GLU A 332 -33.39 -30.64 7.51
CA GLU A 332 -32.21 -29.75 7.52
C GLU A 332 -32.45 -28.51 6.63
N ALA A 333 -33.12 -28.69 5.49
CA ALA A 333 -33.47 -27.57 4.62
C ALA A 333 -34.47 -26.62 5.31
N GLU A 334 -35.49 -27.15 5.99
CA GLU A 334 -36.45 -26.34 6.77
C GLU A 334 -35.77 -25.59 7.93
N GLU A 335 -34.81 -26.20 8.62
CA GLU A 335 -34.05 -25.54 9.68
C GLU A 335 -33.14 -24.43 9.14
N LYS A 336 -32.56 -24.60 7.95
CA LYS A 336 -31.68 -23.60 7.31
C LYS A 336 -32.43 -22.40 6.72
N LEU A 337 -33.71 -22.57 6.38
CA LEU A 337 -34.55 -21.53 5.77
C LEU A 337 -35.39 -20.75 6.79
N LYS A 338 -35.39 -21.15 8.07
CA LYS A 338 -35.96 -20.40 9.18
C LYS A 338 -34.97 -19.36 9.68
#